data_AF-A0A958U2E6-F1
#
_entry.id   AF-A0A958U2E6-F1
#
_cell.length_a   1.000
_cell.length_b   1.000
_cell.length_c   1.000
_cell.angle_alpha   90.00
_cell.angle_beta   90.00
_cell.angle_gamma   90.00
#
_symmetry.space_group_name_H-M   'P 1'
#
loop_
_entity.id
_entity.type
_entity.pdbx_description
1 polymer ?
#
loop_
_entity_poly.entity_id
_entity_poly.type
_entity_poly.pdbx_seq_one_letter_code
_entity_poly.pdbx_strand_id
1 'polypeptide(L)'
;MELTELKDRIIESFNGSNEDLEKVLAIVEEDQAIFPFNEYEHLICNLIEKGGLSYDQYLDIRTEYISENPNLWVFEISAPRGFGEKFAQTYVQGKCSKLKKPSKKLD
;
A
#
# COMPACT_ATOMS: atom_id res chain seq x y z
N MET A 1 -6.09 7.84 -8.31
CA MET A 1 -5.80 6.45 -8.61
C MET A 1 -5.97 5.63 -7.34
N GLU A 2 -7.04 4.87 -7.27
CA GLU A 2 -7.27 3.85 -6.25
C GLU A 2 -6.32 2.65 -6.46
N LEU A 3 -6.18 1.77 -5.46
CA LEU A 3 -5.30 0.60 -5.55
C LEU A 3 -5.65 -0.36 -6.71
N THR A 4 -6.94 -0.54 -6.99
CA THR A 4 -7.40 -1.33 -8.13
C THR A 4 -6.99 -0.69 -9.46
N GLU A 5 -7.12 0.63 -9.57
CA GLU A 5 -6.72 1.38 -10.77
C GLU A 5 -5.19 1.34 -10.97
N LEU A 6 -4.42 1.36 -9.86
CA LEU A 6 -2.97 1.17 -9.91
C LEU A 6 -2.59 -0.21 -10.43
N LYS A 7 -3.27 -1.26 -9.99
CA LYS A 7 -3.03 -2.62 -10.48
C LYS A 7 -3.28 -2.72 -11.98
N ASP A 8 -4.41 -2.18 -12.45
CA ASP A 8 -4.76 -2.17 -13.87
C ASP A 8 -3.71 -1.39 -14.68
N ARG A 9 -3.30 -0.22 -14.19
CA ARG A 9 -2.26 0.61 -14.82
C ARG A 9 -0.91 -0.08 -14.94
N ILE A 10 -0.51 -0.87 -13.93
CA ILE A 10 0.72 -1.69 -13.95
C ILE A 10 0.61 -2.79 -15.00
N ILE A 11 -0.52 -3.49 -15.04
CA ILE A 11 -0.78 -4.58 -15.99
C ILE A 11 -0.76 -4.05 -17.43
N GLU A 12 -1.43 -2.93 -17.70
CA GLU A 12 -1.47 -2.29 -19.03
C GLU A 12 -0.11 -1.78 -19.51
N SER A 13 0.81 -1.49 -18.59
CA SER A 13 2.16 -1.03 -18.92
C SER A 13 3.12 -2.16 -19.33
N PHE A 14 2.71 -3.41 -19.09
CA PHE A 14 3.54 -4.57 -19.38
C PHE A 14 3.55 -4.89 -20.87
N ASN A 15 4.74 -4.93 -21.46
CA ASN A 15 4.97 -5.19 -22.89
C ASN A 15 5.47 -6.63 -23.17
N GLY A 16 5.47 -7.51 -22.15
CA GLY A 16 5.90 -8.90 -22.29
C GLY A 16 4.81 -9.84 -22.79
N SER A 17 5.03 -11.15 -22.69
CA SER A 17 4.05 -12.15 -23.11
C SER A 17 2.89 -12.26 -22.10
N ASN A 18 1.67 -12.50 -22.58
CA ASN A 18 0.52 -12.75 -21.70
C ASN A 18 0.77 -13.94 -20.76
N GLU A 19 1.50 -14.96 -21.22
CA GLU A 19 1.85 -16.12 -20.40
C GLU A 19 2.76 -15.73 -19.22
N ASP A 20 3.74 -14.84 -19.43
CA ASP A 20 4.58 -14.32 -18.35
C ASP A 20 3.78 -13.46 -17.37
N LEU A 21 2.86 -12.63 -17.88
CA LEU A 21 1.99 -11.81 -17.04
C LEU A 21 1.09 -12.69 -16.15
N GLU A 22 0.42 -13.69 -16.73
CA GLU A 22 -0.44 -14.62 -15.98
C GLU A 22 0.34 -15.39 -14.91
N LYS A 23 1.57 -15.83 -15.22
CA LYS A 23 2.45 -16.48 -14.23
C LYS A 23 2.78 -15.56 -13.06
N VAL A 24 3.12 -14.30 -13.34
CA VAL A 24 3.46 -13.34 -12.29
C VAL A 24 2.22 -13.02 -11.44
N LEU A 25 1.06 -12.84 -12.06
CA LEU A 25 -0.19 -12.59 -11.34
C LEU A 25 -0.56 -13.75 -10.41
N ALA A 26 -0.41 -15.00 -10.87
CA ALA A 26 -0.66 -16.19 -10.05
C ALA A 26 0.29 -16.24 -8.83
N ILE A 27 1.58 -15.95 -9.03
CA ILE A 27 2.57 -15.92 -7.93
C ILE A 27 2.17 -14.87 -6.89
N VAL A 28 1.76 -13.67 -7.31
CA VAL A 28 1.38 -12.58 -6.39
C VAL A 28 0.06 -12.89 -5.67
N GLU A 29 -0.89 -13.56 -6.34
CA GLU A 29 -2.18 -13.94 -5.75
C GLU A 29 -2.04 -15.05 -4.70
N GLU A 30 -1.10 -15.97 -4.90
CA GLU A 30 -0.74 -17.00 -3.91
C GLU A 30 0.11 -16.46 -2.75
N ASP A 31 0.77 -15.32 -2.94
CA ASP A 31 1.61 -14.69 -1.93
C ASP A 31 0.78 -14.01 -0.83
N GLN A 32 1.23 -14.15 0.41
CA GLN A 32 0.66 -13.43 1.54
C GLN A 32 1.57 -12.24 1.80
N ALA A 33 1.15 -11.03 1.39
CA ALA A 33 1.89 -9.82 1.67
C ALA A 33 2.11 -9.64 3.18
N ILE A 34 3.36 -9.84 3.63
CA ILE A 34 3.77 -9.72 5.02
C ILE A 34 4.81 -8.61 5.10
N PHE A 35 4.60 -7.67 6.03
CA PHE A 35 5.53 -6.58 6.29
C PHE A 35 6.97 -7.11 6.49
N PRO A 36 7.98 -6.58 5.78
CA PRO A 36 7.97 -5.33 5.00
C PRO A 36 7.65 -5.47 3.50
N PHE A 37 7.34 -6.67 3.00
CA PHE A 37 7.17 -6.94 1.56
C PHE A 37 5.71 -6.75 1.13
N ASN A 38 5.48 -5.87 0.15
CA ASN A 38 4.13 -5.58 -0.35
C ASN A 38 3.86 -6.22 -1.72
N GLU A 39 2.58 -6.52 -2.01
CA GLU A 39 2.16 -7.21 -3.23
C GLU A 39 2.52 -6.45 -4.53
N TYR A 40 2.49 -5.11 -4.51
CA TYR A 40 2.77 -4.28 -5.68
C TYR A 40 4.28 -4.21 -5.99
N GLU A 41 5.12 -4.17 -4.96
CA GLU A 41 6.58 -4.31 -5.08
C GLU A 41 6.92 -5.67 -5.66
N HIS A 42 6.29 -6.74 -5.16
CA HIS A 42 6.51 -8.08 -5.68
C HIS A 42 6.12 -8.20 -7.16
N LEU A 43 4.97 -7.64 -7.53
CA LEU A 43 4.50 -7.54 -8.92
C LEU A 43 5.49 -6.78 -9.81
N ILE A 44 5.80 -5.53 -9.47
CA ILE A 44 6.67 -4.65 -10.27
C ILE A 44 8.07 -5.25 -10.43
N CYS A 45 8.66 -5.80 -9.36
CA CYS A 45 9.97 -6.44 -9.43
C CYS A 45 10.00 -7.60 -10.43
N ASN A 46 8.97 -8.45 -10.42
CA ASN A 46 8.88 -9.56 -11.38
C ASN A 46 8.69 -9.07 -12.82
N LEU A 47 7.83 -8.08 -13.05
CA LEU A 47 7.60 -7.55 -14.40
C LEU A 47 8.85 -6.89 -14.98
N ILE A 48 9.65 -6.24 -14.14
CA ILE A 48 10.96 -5.69 -14.52
C ILE A 48 11.96 -6.79 -14.82
N GLU A 49 12.07 -7.82 -13.97
CA GLU A 49 12.96 -8.97 -14.18
C GLU A 49 12.64 -9.72 -15.49
N LYS A 50 11.35 -9.80 -15.85
CA LYS A 50 10.89 -10.37 -17.12
C LYS A 50 11.13 -9.46 -18.33
N GLY A 51 11.62 -8.24 -18.12
CA GLY A 51 11.90 -7.26 -19.17
C GLY A 51 10.66 -6.67 -19.83
N GLY A 52 9.46 -6.96 -19.32
CA GLY A 52 8.21 -6.42 -19.88
C GLY A 52 7.79 -5.09 -19.25
N LEU A 53 8.40 -4.69 -18.13
CA LEU A 53 8.27 -3.34 -17.58
C LEU A 53 9.66 -2.72 -17.44
N SER A 54 9.89 -1.56 -18.02
CA SER A 54 11.14 -0.81 -17.85
C SER A 54 11.12 0.03 -16.57
N TYR A 55 12.30 0.41 -16.09
CA TYR A 55 12.42 1.30 -14.94
C TYR A 55 11.78 2.68 -15.19
N ASP A 56 11.86 3.20 -16.42
CA ASP A 56 11.24 4.47 -16.78
C ASP A 56 9.71 4.37 -16.73
N GLN A 57 9.12 3.28 -17.23
CA GLN A 57 7.68 3.03 -17.09
C GLN A 57 7.25 2.93 -15.63
N TYR A 58 8.07 2.30 -14.78
CA TYR A 58 7.84 2.29 -13.34
C TYR A 58 7.82 3.70 -12.74
N LEU A 59 8.79 4.55 -13.12
CA LEU A 59 8.83 5.94 -12.65
C LEU A 59 7.60 6.75 -13.09
N ASP A 60 7.12 6.52 -14.31
CA ASP A 60 5.92 7.16 -14.82
C ASP A 60 4.68 6.76 -14.00
N ILE A 61 4.45 5.46 -13.81
CA ILE A 61 3.35 4.93 -13.00
C ILE A 61 3.43 5.48 -11.56
N ARG A 62 4.63 5.48 -10.97
CA ARG A 62 4.85 6.01 -9.61
C ARG A 62 4.51 7.50 -9.53
N THR A 63 4.94 8.28 -10.52
CA THR A 63 4.70 9.72 -10.55
C THR A 63 3.22 10.02 -10.71
N GLU A 64 2.54 9.30 -11.60
CA GLU A 64 1.10 9.37 -11.81
C GLU A 64 0.34 9.07 -10.50
N TYR A 65 0.62 7.94 -9.87
CA TYR A 65 0.00 7.55 -8.60
C TYR A 65 0.21 8.59 -7.48
N ILE A 66 1.43 9.10 -7.31
CA ILE A 66 1.72 10.11 -6.28
C ILE A 66 0.96 11.41 -6.56
N SER A 67 0.91 11.85 -7.82
CA SER A 67 0.26 13.09 -8.21
C SER A 67 -1.26 13.07 -7.97
N GLU A 68 -1.89 11.90 -8.14
CA GLU A 68 -3.32 11.71 -7.90
C GLU A 68 -3.67 11.46 -6.44
N ASN A 69 -2.67 11.18 -5.59
CA ASN A 69 -2.85 10.89 -4.18
C ASN A 69 -2.08 11.91 -3.31
N PRO A 70 -2.49 13.19 -3.27
CA PRO A 70 -1.77 14.26 -2.58
C PRO A 70 -1.71 14.09 -1.06
N ASN A 71 -2.44 13.12 -0.49
CA ASN A 71 -2.49 12.82 0.94
C ASN A 71 -1.65 11.60 1.34
N LEU A 72 -0.84 11.01 0.44
CA LEU A 72 0.03 9.86 0.76
C LEU A 72 0.95 10.13 1.97
N TRP A 73 1.37 11.38 2.16
CA TRP A 73 2.18 11.80 3.30
C TRP A 73 1.52 11.50 4.66
N VAL A 74 0.19 11.38 4.74
CA VAL A 74 -0.52 10.99 5.97
C VAL A 74 -0.15 9.58 6.41
N PHE A 75 0.20 8.70 5.48
CA PHE A 75 0.64 7.33 5.77
C PHE A 75 2.14 7.24 6.08
N GLU A 76 2.94 8.19 5.60
CA GLU A 76 4.38 8.30 5.90
C GLU A 76 4.66 8.94 7.26
N ILE A 77 3.75 9.80 7.77
CA ILE A 77 3.84 10.28 9.14
C ILE A 77 3.74 9.05 10.02
N SER A 78 4.88 8.71 10.63
CA SER A 78 5.05 7.70 11.66
C SER A 78 4.08 7.98 12.80
N ALA A 79 2.84 7.53 12.65
CA ALA A 79 1.95 6.96 13.63
C ALA A 79 0.50 6.92 13.06
N PRO A 80 0.17 6.03 12.11
CA PRO A 80 -1.21 5.54 11.97
C PRO A 80 -1.78 5.12 13.33
N ARG A 81 -0.90 4.55 14.18
CA ARG A 81 -1.13 4.33 15.61
C ARG A 81 -1.48 5.61 16.36
N GLY A 82 -0.76 6.70 16.19
CA GLY A 82 -0.93 7.94 16.95
C GLY A 82 -2.19 8.68 16.55
N PHE A 83 -2.49 8.73 15.25
CA PHE A 83 -3.78 9.20 14.77
C PHE A 83 -4.91 8.30 15.27
N GLY A 84 -4.82 6.99 15.05
CA GLY A 84 -5.84 6.02 15.47
C GLY A 84 -6.06 5.99 16.99
N GLU A 85 -5.00 6.02 17.78
CA GLU A 85 -5.01 6.07 19.24
C GLU A 85 -5.67 7.37 19.72
N LYS A 86 -5.30 8.51 19.15
CA LYS A 86 -5.87 9.81 19.52
C LYS A 86 -7.35 9.91 19.12
N PHE A 87 -7.71 9.42 17.94
CA PHE A 87 -9.10 9.35 17.46
C PHE A 87 -9.94 8.45 18.37
N ALA A 88 -9.54 7.20 18.57
CA ALA A 88 -10.26 6.22 19.39
C ALA A 88 -10.38 6.68 20.85
N GLN A 89 -9.28 7.20 21.44
CA GLN A 89 -9.29 7.73 22.81
C GLN A 89 -10.27 8.90 22.95
N THR A 90 -10.28 9.84 22.00
CA THR A 90 -11.20 10.99 22.01
C THR A 90 -12.65 10.53 21.89
N TYR A 91 -12.94 9.61 20.95
CA TYR A 91 -14.27 9.07 20.73
C TYR A 91 -14.84 8.39 21.98
N VAL A 92 -14.06 7.51 22.60
CA VAL A 92 -14.46 6.74 23.80
C VAL A 92 -14.66 7.67 25.01
N GLN A 93 -13.80 8.68 25.19
CA GLN A 93 -13.95 9.68 26.26
C GLN A 93 -15.18 10.57 26.07
N GLY A 94 -15.53 10.90 24.82
CA GLY A 94 -16.78 11.62 24.51
C GLY A 94 -18.05 10.81 24.86
N LYS A 95 -17.98 9.48 24.85
CA LYS A 95 -19.08 8.60 25.26
C LYS A 95 -19.14 8.38 26.78
N CYS A 96 -17.98 8.32 27.45
CA CYS A 96 -17.92 8.16 28.90
C CYS A 96 -16.69 8.88 29.48
N SER A 97 -16.93 10.02 30.15
CA SER A 97 -15.89 10.84 30.76
C SER A 97 -15.17 10.20 31.94
N LYS A 98 -15.72 9.09 32.49
CA LYS A 98 -15.11 8.34 33.61
C LYS A 98 -14.02 7.37 33.15
N LEU A 99 -13.90 7.10 31.85
CA LEU A 99 -12.88 6.22 31.31
C LEU A 99 -11.50 6.86 31.43
N LYS A 100 -10.57 6.15 32.08
CA LYS A 100 -9.20 6.60 32.31
C LYS A 100 -8.35 6.37 31.06
N LYS A 101 -7.39 7.26 30.80
CA LYS A 101 -6.38 7.01 29.76
C LYS A 101 -5.51 5.82 30.17
N PRO A 102 -5.24 4.86 29.27
CA PRO A 102 -4.33 3.76 29.56
C PRO A 102 -2.93 4.31 29.88
N SER A 103 -2.27 3.67 30.86
CA SER A 103 -0.92 4.00 31.29
C SER A 103 -0.29 2.77 31.92
N LYS A 104 1.05 2.66 31.94
CA LYS A 104 1.80 1.57 32.60
C LYS A 104 1.55 1.40 34.11
N LYS A 105 0.73 2.26 34.72
CA LYS A 105 0.33 2.17 36.14
C LYS A 105 -1.07 1.58 36.31
N LEU A 106 -1.86 1.56 35.23
CA LEU A 106 -3.24 1.06 35.19
C LEU A 106 -3.34 -0.29 34.45
N ASP A 107 -2.27 -0.66 33.76
CA ASP A 107 -2.00 -1.90 33.03
C ASP A 107 -0.74 -2.52 33.65
#